data_AF-A0A7D7LQM8-F1
#
_entry.id   AF-A0A7D7LQM8-F1
#
_cell.length_a   1.000
_cell.length_b   1.000
_cell.length_c   1.000
_cell.angle_alpha   90.00
_cell.angle_beta   90.00
_cell.angle_gamma   90.00
#
_symmetry.space_group_name_H-M   'P 1'
#
loop_
_entity.id
_entity.type
_entity.pdbx_description
1 polymer ?
#
loop_
_entity_poly.entity_id
_entity_poly.type
_entity_poly.pdbx_seq_one_letter_code
_entity_poly.pdbx_strand_id
1 'polypeptide(L)'
;MKRLLQFFSLIIGLAVFNSCAESDPAAVYGFEDPNDISGPRILRKAFADNSTLEDYSLNNGKLFKIDRVAQAGATVENQTIYVYYLGNRISKMEMIGTVPGGTTGGKYVLIPNYDNATGRMVSLMNDFYVGNTHTNHSISIFEYDGAGRVTKAYKKTAAVNPATPNIYVYPNTVTDAITYDGPNVAKVESSKNVLDISSGVILSTVKNTYEYVNYDWRNNPYLGISDNYIINIASIFPDMYSYMSDNNPAKMKFTSGSLPMVETVYSYKFDTHNYPVSNGTKSYTYQPAPQ
;
A
#
# COMPACT_ATOMS: atom_id res chain seq x y z
N MET A 1 -42.41 -44.71 -34.88
CA MET A 1 -42.18 -44.73 -33.41
C MET A 1 -40.72 -44.39 -33.16
N LYS A 2 -40.43 -43.13 -32.80
CA LYS A 2 -39.89 -42.69 -31.48
C LYS A 2 -38.53 -43.36 -31.19
N ARG A 3 -37.36 -42.71 -31.20
CA ARG A 3 -36.94 -41.36 -30.76
C ARG A 3 -35.65 -40.98 -31.52
N LEU A 4 -35.63 -39.99 -32.41
CA LEU A 4 -35.25 -38.58 -32.19
C LEU A 4 -34.92 -38.15 -30.74
N LEU A 5 -33.76 -37.49 -30.58
CA LEU A 5 -33.29 -36.51 -29.57
C LEU A 5 -31.95 -36.85 -28.86
N GLN A 6 -31.08 -35.83 -28.85
CA GLN A 6 -29.78 -35.64 -28.15
C GLN A 6 -28.59 -36.36 -28.81
N PHE A 7 -27.71 -35.78 -29.65
CA PHE A 7 -27.12 -34.44 -29.74
C PHE A 7 -26.58 -33.88 -28.41
N PHE A 8 -25.26 -33.66 -28.39
CA PHE A 8 -24.47 -32.97 -27.36
C PHE A 8 -24.34 -33.65 -25.99
N SER A 9 -23.26 -34.41 -25.76
CA SER A 9 -22.68 -34.48 -24.40
C SER A 9 -21.23 -34.95 -24.28
N LEU A 10 -20.55 -35.38 -25.35
CA LEU A 10 -19.17 -35.90 -25.24
C LEU A 10 -18.10 -34.96 -25.81
N ILE A 11 -18.32 -33.65 -25.69
CA ILE A 11 -17.28 -32.61 -25.73
C ILE A 11 -17.53 -31.68 -24.53
N ILE A 12 -17.52 -32.26 -23.34
CA ILE A 12 -17.43 -31.54 -22.05
C ILE A 12 -16.46 -32.35 -21.18
N GLY A 13 -15.24 -32.52 -21.67
CA GLY A 13 -14.16 -33.25 -20.98
C GLY A 13 -12.85 -32.46 -20.89
N LEU A 14 -12.85 -31.22 -21.38
CA LEU A 14 -11.69 -30.32 -21.40
C LEU A 14 -12.17 -28.87 -21.25
N ALA A 15 -12.73 -28.47 -20.09
CA ALA A 15 -12.94 -27.06 -19.73
C ALA A 15 -13.54 -26.83 -18.32
N VAL A 16 -13.11 -27.56 -17.26
CA VAL A 16 -13.46 -27.13 -15.89
C VAL A 16 -12.33 -27.45 -14.90
N PHE A 17 -11.14 -26.92 -15.19
CA PHE A 17 -10.11 -26.63 -14.17
C PHE A 17 -9.40 -25.34 -14.57
N ASN A 18 -10.15 -24.23 -14.52
CA ASN A 18 -9.64 -22.86 -14.53
C ASN A 18 -10.77 -21.97 -14.01
N SER A 19 -10.99 -21.98 -12.69
CA SER A 19 -11.83 -21.00 -12.01
C SER A 19 -10.97 -20.31 -10.97
N CYS A 20 -10.86 -18.97 -11.12
CA CYS A 20 -10.03 -18.00 -10.41
C CYS A 20 -8.68 -17.64 -11.08
N ALA A 21 -8.74 -17.27 -12.36
CA ALA A 21 -7.88 -16.19 -12.86
C ALA A 21 -8.74 -14.92 -12.83
N GLU A 22 -8.24 -13.87 -12.18
CA GLU A 22 -8.80 -12.53 -12.31
C GLU A 22 -8.86 -12.17 -13.79
N SER A 23 -9.95 -11.54 -14.22
CA SER A 23 -10.20 -11.16 -15.61
C SER A 23 -9.04 -10.29 -16.13
N ASP A 24 -8.17 -10.89 -16.94
CA ASP A 24 -7.07 -10.21 -17.59
C ASP A 24 -7.62 -9.21 -18.64
N PRO A 25 -7.41 -7.90 -18.47
CA PRO A 25 -7.82 -6.90 -19.46
C PRO A 25 -6.96 -6.94 -20.74
N ALA A 26 -5.91 -7.78 -20.83
CA ALA A 26 -4.93 -7.78 -21.92
C ALA A 26 -5.41 -8.33 -23.27
N ALA A 27 -6.71 -8.58 -23.48
CA ALA A 27 -7.21 -9.11 -24.75
C ALA A 27 -7.44 -8.05 -25.85
N VAL A 28 -7.25 -6.76 -25.58
CA VAL A 28 -7.55 -5.70 -26.54
C VAL A 28 -6.45 -4.63 -26.49
N TYR A 29 -6.05 -4.13 -27.65
CA TYR A 29 -5.11 -3.01 -27.91
C TYR A 29 -3.65 -3.42 -28.14
N GLY A 30 -3.26 -3.36 -29.42
CA GLY A 30 -1.90 -3.55 -29.89
C GLY A 30 -1.32 -2.30 -30.58
N PHE A 31 -0.04 -2.45 -30.93
CA PHE A 31 0.93 -1.59 -31.61
C PHE A 31 1.68 -0.53 -30.79
N GLU A 32 3.01 -0.65 -30.86
CA GLU A 32 4.03 -0.01 -30.05
C GLU A 32 4.45 1.36 -30.61
N ASP A 33 4.20 2.42 -29.86
CA ASP A 33 5.09 3.59 -29.78
C ASP A 33 5.94 3.39 -28.50
N PRO A 34 7.27 3.59 -28.53
CA PRO A 34 8.11 3.48 -27.34
C PRO A 34 7.73 4.44 -26.19
N ASN A 35 6.87 5.44 -26.44
CA ASN A 35 6.22 6.28 -25.42
C ASN A 35 4.76 5.88 -25.11
N ASP A 36 4.15 5.01 -25.92
CA ASP A 36 2.80 4.52 -25.74
C ASP A 36 2.83 3.08 -25.25
N ILE A 37 2.92 2.92 -23.93
CA ILE A 37 2.93 1.61 -23.29
C ILE A 37 1.51 1.02 -23.40
N SER A 38 1.24 0.20 -24.40
CA SER A 38 -0.03 -0.55 -24.49
C SER A 38 -0.10 -1.61 -23.39
N GLY A 39 -1.25 -1.72 -22.69
CA GLY A 39 -1.50 -2.74 -21.67
C GLY A 39 -1.36 -2.27 -20.20
N PRO A 40 -1.34 -3.21 -19.23
CA PRO A 40 -1.16 -2.87 -17.82
C PRO A 40 0.17 -2.18 -17.54
N ARG A 41 0.15 -1.17 -16.66
CA ARG A 41 1.32 -0.34 -16.35
C ARG A 41 1.57 -0.28 -14.86
N ILE A 42 2.84 -0.18 -14.50
CA ILE A 42 3.25 0.13 -13.13
C ILE A 42 3.90 1.51 -13.10
N LEU A 43 3.65 2.25 -12.02
CA LEU A 43 4.31 3.53 -11.79
C LEU A 43 5.83 3.34 -11.83
N ARG A 44 6.51 4.23 -12.55
CA ARG A 44 7.96 4.29 -12.59
C ARG A 44 8.44 5.47 -11.76
N LYS A 45 7.93 6.68 -12.01
CA LYS A 45 8.31 7.85 -11.22
C LYS A 45 7.12 8.74 -10.90
N ALA A 46 7.14 9.31 -9.71
CA ALA A 46 6.32 10.47 -9.35
C ALA A 46 7.24 11.68 -9.15
N PHE A 47 6.82 12.84 -9.62
CA PHE A 47 7.57 14.09 -9.47
C PHE A 47 6.71 15.17 -8.81
N ALA A 48 7.35 16.09 -8.10
CA ALA A 48 6.81 17.40 -7.74
C ALA A 48 7.84 18.46 -8.09
N ASP A 49 7.43 19.53 -8.77
CA ASP A 49 8.28 20.64 -9.18
C ASP A 49 9.61 20.20 -9.85
N ASN A 50 9.51 19.22 -10.77
CA ASN A 50 10.63 18.59 -11.50
C ASN A 50 11.63 17.79 -10.64
N SER A 51 11.38 17.65 -9.34
CA SER A 51 12.15 16.77 -8.46
C SER A 51 11.46 15.41 -8.34
N THR A 52 12.23 14.33 -8.40
CA THR A 52 11.69 12.97 -8.21
C THR A 52 11.27 12.80 -6.75
N LEU A 53 9.99 12.55 -6.54
CA LEU A 53 9.43 12.17 -5.24
C LEU A 53 9.55 10.68 -5.01
N GLU A 54 9.25 9.86 -6.01
CA GLU A 54 9.29 8.41 -5.91
C GLU A 54 9.86 7.82 -7.21
N ASP A 55 10.76 6.86 -7.13
CA ASP A 55 11.33 6.10 -8.26
C ASP A 55 11.22 4.60 -7.99
N TYR A 56 10.36 3.92 -8.74
CA TYR A 56 10.01 2.51 -8.60
C TYR A 56 10.80 1.67 -9.61
N SER A 57 11.69 0.84 -9.10
CA SER A 57 12.56 -0.01 -9.91
C SER A 57 12.11 -1.47 -9.86
N LEU A 58 12.10 -2.13 -11.02
CA LEU A 58 11.75 -3.54 -11.18
C LEU A 58 13.00 -4.41 -11.41
N ASN A 59 12.96 -5.64 -10.90
CA ASN A 59 13.96 -6.68 -11.16
C ASN A 59 13.21 -7.98 -11.47
N ASN A 60 13.46 -8.57 -12.64
CA ASN A 60 12.74 -9.75 -13.14
C ASN A 60 11.22 -9.63 -13.00
N GLY A 61 10.67 -8.46 -13.39
CA GLY A 61 9.23 -8.23 -13.31
C GLY A 61 8.69 -8.12 -11.88
N LYS A 62 9.51 -7.82 -10.87
CA LYS A 62 9.03 -7.58 -9.51
C LYS A 62 9.58 -6.26 -8.98
N LEU A 63 8.74 -5.50 -8.29
CA LEU A 63 9.15 -4.27 -7.61
C LEU A 63 10.22 -4.61 -6.58
N PHE A 64 11.46 -4.15 -6.75
CA PHE A 64 12.56 -4.51 -5.82
C PHE A 64 13.12 -3.33 -5.04
N LYS A 65 12.95 -2.10 -5.56
CA LYS A 65 13.48 -0.90 -4.94
C LYS A 65 12.56 0.30 -5.21
N ILE A 66 12.38 1.14 -4.19
CA ILE A 66 11.73 2.44 -4.29
C ILE A 66 12.65 3.47 -3.64
N ASP A 67 13.05 4.49 -4.37
CA ASP A 67 13.66 5.69 -3.76
C ASP A 67 12.56 6.73 -3.56
N ARG A 68 12.41 7.22 -2.32
CA ARG A 68 11.37 8.17 -1.91
C ARG A 68 11.99 9.41 -1.29
N VAL A 69 11.52 10.56 -1.73
CA VAL A 69 11.82 11.88 -1.18
C VAL A 69 10.51 12.50 -0.71
N ALA A 70 10.45 12.82 0.58
CA ALA A 70 9.34 13.54 1.17
C ALA A 70 9.83 14.84 1.80
N GLN A 71 8.99 15.88 1.72
CA GLN A 71 9.28 17.15 2.36
C GLN A 71 8.34 17.36 3.55
N ALA A 72 8.91 17.47 4.74
CA ALA A 72 8.22 17.81 5.97
C ALA A 72 8.65 19.21 6.41
N GLY A 73 7.99 20.23 5.87
CA GLY A 73 8.38 21.63 6.07
C GLY A 73 9.75 21.93 5.45
N ALA A 74 10.72 22.33 6.27
CA ALA A 74 12.10 22.59 5.83
C ALA A 74 12.98 21.34 5.77
N THR A 75 12.49 20.20 6.28
CA THR A 75 13.24 18.94 6.32
C THR A 75 12.96 18.12 5.07
N VAL A 76 14.03 17.67 4.42
CA VAL A 76 13.96 16.69 3.34
C VAL A 76 14.24 15.31 3.92
N GLU A 77 13.29 14.41 3.76
CA GLU A 77 13.43 13.02 4.13
C GLU A 77 13.75 12.21 2.88
N ASN A 78 14.88 11.49 2.90
CA ASN A 78 15.27 10.59 1.81
C ASN A 78 15.23 9.17 2.33
N GLN A 79 14.45 8.32 1.68
CA GLN A 79 14.31 6.91 2.03
C GLN A 79 14.54 6.03 0.80
N THR A 80 15.23 4.91 0.99
CA THR A 80 15.29 3.83 0.02
C THR A 80 14.60 2.61 0.63
N ILE A 81 13.63 2.06 -0.09
CA ILE A 81 12.85 0.89 0.29
C ILE A 81 13.28 -0.27 -0.60
N TYR A 82 13.77 -1.35 -0.02
CA TYR A 82 14.04 -2.61 -0.70
C TYR A 82 12.92 -3.62 -0.45
N VAL A 83 12.53 -4.35 -1.48
CA VAL A 83 11.48 -5.37 -1.41
C VAL A 83 12.08 -6.71 -1.82
N TYR A 84 11.99 -7.68 -0.92
CA TYR A 84 12.51 -9.02 -1.11
C TYR A 84 11.35 -10.01 -1.24
N TYR A 85 11.54 -11.03 -2.07
CA TYR A 85 10.51 -12.02 -2.35
C TYR A 85 10.99 -13.43 -2.00
N LEU A 86 10.06 -14.27 -1.54
CA LEU A 86 10.18 -15.72 -1.54
C LEU A 86 9.09 -16.27 -2.45
N GLY A 87 9.50 -16.79 -3.61
CA GLY A 87 8.56 -17.08 -4.70
C GLY A 87 7.85 -15.80 -5.16
N ASN A 88 6.52 -15.77 -5.05
CA ASN A 88 5.68 -14.64 -5.45
C ASN A 88 5.20 -13.76 -4.29
N ARG A 89 5.59 -14.07 -3.05
CA ARG A 89 5.21 -13.29 -1.87
C ARG A 89 6.37 -12.42 -1.40
N ILE A 90 6.08 -11.22 -0.94
CA ILE A 90 7.07 -10.37 -0.25
C ILE A 90 7.49 -11.11 1.02
N SER A 91 8.77 -11.38 1.19
CA SER A 91 9.30 -12.06 2.38
C SER A 91 9.87 -11.06 3.40
N LYS A 92 10.32 -9.91 2.92
CA LYS A 92 10.90 -8.84 3.73
C LYS A 92 10.82 -7.52 2.96
N MET A 93 10.68 -6.42 3.68
CA MET A 93 10.93 -5.08 3.17
C MET A 93 11.89 -4.35 4.11
N GLU A 94 12.81 -3.58 3.57
CA GLU A 94 13.73 -2.74 4.35
C GLU A 94 13.61 -1.30 3.89
N MET A 95 13.24 -0.39 4.80
CA MET A 95 13.27 1.06 4.53
C MET A 95 14.46 1.67 5.25
N ILE A 96 15.39 2.25 4.51
CA ILE A 96 16.63 2.84 5.03
C ILE A 96 16.66 4.31 4.65
N GLY A 97 17.01 5.19 5.60
CA GLY A 97 17.15 6.62 5.33
C GLY A 97 16.63 7.48 6.47
N THR A 98 16.19 8.70 6.16
CA THR A 98 15.65 9.63 7.17
C THR A 98 14.37 9.07 7.77
N VAL A 99 14.31 9.01 9.10
CA VAL A 99 13.14 8.58 9.86
C VAL A 99 11.97 9.53 9.57
N PRO A 100 10.76 9.01 9.29
CA PRO A 100 9.59 9.84 9.05
C PRO A 100 9.31 10.83 10.17
N GLY A 101 9.16 12.11 9.83
CA GLY A 101 8.94 13.21 10.78
C GLY A 101 10.17 13.61 11.59
N GLY A 102 11.36 13.13 11.22
CA GLY A 102 12.61 13.39 11.94
C GLY A 102 13.77 13.81 11.04
N THR A 103 14.93 14.02 11.64
CA THR A 103 16.19 14.38 10.94
C THR A 103 17.26 13.29 11.04
N THR A 104 17.01 12.25 11.82
CA THR A 104 17.95 11.15 12.05
C THR A 104 17.78 10.07 11.00
N GLY A 105 18.88 9.42 10.63
CA GLY A 105 18.84 8.20 9.81
C GLY A 105 18.43 6.97 10.62
N GLY A 106 17.71 6.05 10.00
CA GLY A 106 17.32 4.78 10.60
C GLY A 106 16.99 3.72 9.56
N LYS A 107 16.63 2.54 10.05
CA LYS A 107 16.23 1.40 9.22
C LYS A 107 15.00 0.72 9.83
N TYR A 108 13.95 0.58 9.04
CA TYR A 108 12.83 -0.31 9.35
C TYR A 108 13.03 -1.64 8.63
N VAL A 109 12.84 -2.75 9.34
CA VAL A 109 12.84 -4.11 8.81
C VAL A 109 11.45 -4.68 9.01
N LEU A 110 10.75 -4.89 7.90
CA LEU A 110 9.36 -5.29 7.82
C LEU A 110 9.29 -6.75 7.35
N ILE A 111 8.72 -7.63 8.18
CA ILE A 111 8.59 -9.06 7.86
C ILE A 111 7.11 -9.44 7.90
N PRO A 112 6.45 -9.55 6.74
CA PRO A 112 5.05 -9.94 6.67
C PRO A 112 4.90 -11.44 6.94
N ASN A 113 3.79 -11.80 7.58
CA ASN A 113 3.34 -13.17 7.74
C ASN A 113 2.00 -13.37 7.02
N TYR A 114 1.86 -14.49 6.33
CA TYR A 114 0.72 -14.76 5.46
C TYR A 114 -0.08 -15.96 5.95
N ASP A 115 -1.39 -15.87 5.80
CA ASP A 115 -2.24 -17.04 5.85
C ASP A 115 -2.02 -17.90 4.59
N ASN A 116 -1.72 -19.18 4.80
CA ASN A 116 -1.36 -20.05 3.69
C ASN A 116 -2.55 -20.43 2.79
N ALA A 117 -3.78 -20.40 3.32
CA ALA A 117 -4.98 -20.77 2.57
C ALA A 117 -5.47 -19.62 1.68
N THR A 118 -5.47 -18.40 2.21
CA THR A 118 -5.99 -17.20 1.53
C THR A 118 -4.91 -16.39 0.84
N GLY A 119 -3.64 -16.57 1.21
CA GLY A 119 -2.52 -15.76 0.72
C GLY A 119 -2.50 -14.32 1.25
N ARG A 120 -3.40 -13.96 2.16
CA ARG A 120 -3.51 -12.62 2.76
C ARG A 120 -2.47 -12.43 3.87
N MET A 121 -2.01 -11.20 4.03
CA MET A 121 -1.09 -10.85 5.12
C MET A 121 -1.86 -10.76 6.43
N VAL A 122 -1.61 -11.67 7.38
CA VAL A 122 -2.34 -11.67 8.66
C VAL A 122 -1.66 -10.84 9.73
N SER A 123 -0.33 -10.73 9.65
CA SER A 123 0.45 -9.90 10.55
C SER A 123 1.72 -9.40 9.89
N LEU A 124 2.31 -8.38 10.51
CA LEU A 124 3.56 -7.77 10.08
C LEU A 124 4.41 -7.47 11.30
N MET A 125 5.62 -8.01 11.33
CA MET A 125 6.63 -7.59 12.27
C MET A 125 7.38 -6.38 11.70
N ASN A 126 7.66 -5.39 12.53
CA ASN A 126 8.43 -4.21 12.17
C ASN A 126 9.46 -3.90 13.24
N ASP A 127 10.73 -4.05 12.92
CA ASP A 127 11.85 -3.67 13.78
C ASP A 127 12.48 -2.38 13.27
N PHE A 128 12.73 -1.45 14.18
CA PHE A 128 13.37 -0.17 13.87
C PHE A 128 14.75 -0.05 14.51
N TYR A 129 15.72 0.35 13.70
CA TYR A 129 17.13 0.48 14.07
C TYR A 129 17.62 1.91 13.85
N VAL A 130 18.43 2.39 14.80
CA VAL A 130 19.26 3.60 14.63
C VAL A 130 20.72 3.15 14.63
N GLY A 131 21.40 3.29 13.49
CA GLY A 131 22.65 2.59 13.25
C GLY A 131 22.45 1.07 13.34
N ASN A 132 23.19 0.41 14.23
CA ASN A 132 23.05 -1.03 14.50
C ASN A 132 22.23 -1.35 15.75
N THR A 133 21.71 -0.33 16.45
CA THR A 133 20.96 -0.52 17.69
C THR A 133 19.49 -0.75 17.38
N HIS A 134 18.95 -1.90 17.80
CA HIS A 134 17.52 -2.18 17.77
C HIS A 134 16.82 -1.30 18.81
N THR A 135 15.89 -0.45 18.38
CA THR A 135 15.26 0.57 19.24
C THR A 135 13.78 0.33 19.48
N ASN A 136 13.03 -0.07 18.45
CA ASN A 136 11.62 -0.41 18.60
C ASN A 136 11.30 -1.72 17.89
N HIS A 137 10.38 -2.48 18.50
CA HIS A 137 9.77 -3.66 17.92
C HIS A 137 8.25 -3.47 17.88
N SER A 138 7.65 -3.72 16.72
CA SER A 138 6.22 -3.60 16.53
C SER A 138 5.64 -4.84 15.86
N ILE A 139 4.38 -5.13 16.20
CA ILE A 139 3.58 -6.16 15.55
C ILE A 139 2.28 -5.52 15.11
N SER A 140 1.96 -5.62 13.83
CA SER A 140 0.66 -5.28 13.25
C SER A 140 -0.14 -6.54 12.97
N ILE A 141 -1.46 -6.46 13.16
CA ILE A 141 -2.44 -7.49 12.82
C ILE A 141 -3.47 -6.85 11.90
N PHE A 142 -3.85 -7.56 10.84
CA PHE A 142 -4.77 -7.06 9.82
C PHE A 142 -6.10 -7.80 9.85
N GLU A 143 -7.19 -7.05 9.75
CA GLU A 143 -8.54 -7.57 9.58
C GLU A 143 -9.04 -7.26 8.17
N TYR A 144 -9.84 -8.17 7.62
CA TYR A 144 -10.32 -8.10 6.24
C TYR A 144 -11.84 -8.22 6.19
N ASP A 145 -12.47 -7.59 5.19
CA ASP A 145 -13.88 -7.81 4.88
C ASP A 145 -14.13 -9.11 4.08
N GLY A 146 -15.40 -9.38 3.78
CA GLY A 146 -15.81 -10.53 2.98
C GLY A 146 -15.31 -10.51 1.53
N ALA A 147 -14.98 -9.32 0.99
CA ALA A 147 -14.37 -9.17 -0.33
C ALA A 147 -12.83 -9.34 -0.28
N GLY A 148 -12.24 -9.44 0.91
CA GLY A 148 -10.81 -9.62 1.11
C GLY A 148 -10.00 -8.34 1.15
N ARG A 149 -10.64 -7.20 1.37
CA ARG A 149 -9.98 -5.89 1.51
C ARG A 149 -9.65 -5.63 2.98
N VAL A 150 -8.49 -5.03 3.25
CA VAL A 150 -8.08 -4.71 4.63
C VAL A 150 -8.97 -3.60 5.19
N THR A 151 -9.68 -3.86 6.29
CA THR A 151 -10.57 -2.87 6.91
C THR A 151 -10.00 -2.30 8.20
N LYS A 152 -9.03 -2.98 8.80
CA LYS A 152 -8.38 -2.53 10.01
C LYS A 152 -6.95 -3.05 10.12
N ALA A 153 -6.04 -2.21 10.57
CA ALA A 153 -4.71 -2.59 11.01
C ALA A 153 -4.53 -2.18 12.47
N TYR A 154 -4.26 -3.14 13.34
CA TYR A 154 -3.92 -2.90 14.74
C TYR A 154 -2.44 -3.15 14.96
N LYS A 155 -1.70 -2.11 15.33
CA LYS A 155 -0.26 -2.15 15.62
C LYS A 155 -0.02 -1.92 17.10
N LYS A 156 0.85 -2.71 17.69
CA LYS A 156 1.43 -2.47 19.01
C LYS A 156 2.94 -2.28 18.90
N THR A 157 3.52 -1.35 19.65
CA THR A 157 4.95 -1.00 19.59
C THR A 157 5.56 -0.98 20.97
N ALA A 158 6.71 -1.65 21.10
CA ALA A 158 7.54 -1.72 22.29
C ALA A 158 8.88 -1.04 22.00
N ALA A 159 9.39 -0.27 22.97
CA ALA A 159 10.81 0.08 22.98
C ALA A 159 11.63 -1.17 23.34
N VAL A 160 12.75 -1.37 22.67
CA VAL A 160 13.65 -2.50 22.94
C VAL A 160 14.62 -2.09 24.03
N ASN A 161 14.66 -2.88 25.11
CA ASN A 161 15.68 -2.75 26.14
C ASN A 161 16.89 -3.62 25.76
N PRO A 162 18.09 -3.04 25.52
CA PRO A 162 19.28 -3.81 25.18
C PRO A 162 19.70 -4.84 26.24
N ALA A 163 19.33 -4.64 27.51
CA ALA A 163 19.62 -5.58 28.58
C ALA A 163 18.68 -6.81 28.57
N THR A 164 17.50 -6.68 27.98
CA THR A 164 16.49 -7.75 27.87
C THR A 164 15.85 -7.76 26.48
N PRO A 165 16.61 -8.03 25.41
CA PRO A 165 16.19 -7.76 24.03
C PRO A 165 15.01 -8.62 23.54
N ASN A 166 14.64 -9.67 24.29
CA ASN A 166 13.55 -10.59 23.96
C ASN A 166 12.29 -10.35 24.79
N ILE A 167 12.27 -9.33 25.65
CA ILE A 167 11.12 -8.99 26.50
C ILE A 167 10.54 -7.67 25.99
N TYR A 168 9.33 -7.75 25.44
CA TYR A 168 8.64 -6.60 24.86
C TYR A 168 7.44 -6.19 25.70
N VAL A 169 7.43 -4.92 26.08
CA VAL A 169 6.29 -4.27 26.75
C VAL A 169 5.73 -3.24 25.77
N TYR A 170 4.43 -3.33 25.46
CA TYR A 170 3.81 -2.59 24.36
C TYR A 170 2.89 -1.45 24.86
N PRO A 171 3.42 -0.29 25.28
CA PRO A 171 2.58 0.80 25.77
C PRO A 171 1.92 1.56 24.62
N ASN A 172 2.49 1.51 23.41
CA ASN A 172 2.01 2.29 22.29
C ASN A 172 1.20 1.41 21.34
N THR A 173 -0.01 1.83 21.02
CA THR A 173 -0.87 1.14 20.05
C THR A 173 -1.38 2.10 18.99
N VAL A 174 -1.58 1.61 17.78
CA VAL A 174 -2.15 2.35 16.66
C VAL A 174 -3.22 1.49 16.04
N THR A 175 -4.41 2.04 15.84
CA THR A 175 -5.46 1.40 15.06
C THR A 175 -5.74 2.26 13.84
N ASP A 176 -5.50 1.71 12.65
CA ASP A 176 -5.91 2.31 11.39
C ASP A 176 -7.21 1.63 10.95
N ALA A 177 -8.32 2.38 10.90
CA ALA A 177 -9.61 1.91 10.42
C ALA A 177 -9.83 2.42 8.98
N ILE A 178 -9.99 1.50 8.04
CA ILE A 178 -10.14 1.78 6.61
C ILE A 178 -11.61 1.60 6.23
N THR A 179 -12.22 2.64 5.68
CA THR A 179 -13.59 2.64 5.15
C THR A 179 -13.55 2.72 3.63
N TYR A 180 -14.34 1.89 2.97
CA TYR A 180 -14.47 1.86 1.52
C TYR A 180 -15.80 2.44 1.05
N ASP A 181 -15.78 3.07 -0.13
CA ASP A 181 -16.95 3.41 -0.93
C ASP A 181 -16.80 2.75 -2.31
N GLY A 182 -17.63 1.75 -2.59
CA GLY A 182 -17.42 0.86 -3.73
C GLY A 182 -16.03 0.21 -3.67
N PRO A 183 -15.20 0.29 -4.73
CA PRO A 183 -13.84 -0.25 -4.73
C PRO A 183 -12.80 0.68 -4.08
N ASN A 184 -13.17 1.92 -3.73
CA ASN A 184 -12.22 2.96 -3.34
C ASN A 184 -12.13 3.12 -1.82
N VAL A 185 -10.95 3.41 -1.30
CA VAL A 185 -10.75 3.82 0.10
C VAL A 185 -11.30 5.23 0.29
N ALA A 186 -12.43 5.36 0.97
CA ALA A 186 -13.08 6.64 1.24
C ALA A 186 -12.49 7.35 2.45
N LYS A 187 -12.03 6.59 3.45
CA LYS A 187 -11.50 7.16 4.70
C LYS A 187 -10.51 6.24 5.39
N VAL A 188 -9.50 6.83 6.01
CA VAL A 188 -8.58 6.18 6.96
C VAL A 188 -8.59 6.97 8.26
N GLU A 189 -9.00 6.35 9.37
CA GLU A 189 -8.88 6.92 10.72
C GLU A 189 -7.77 6.20 11.48
N SER A 190 -6.67 6.90 11.75
CA SER A 190 -5.52 6.41 12.51
C SER A 190 -5.59 6.93 13.96
N SER A 191 -5.82 6.04 14.92
CA SER A 191 -5.89 6.36 16.34
C SER A 191 -4.66 5.81 17.06
N LYS A 192 -3.78 6.71 17.51
CA LYS A 192 -2.57 6.39 18.29
C LYS A 192 -2.87 6.53 19.77
N ASN A 193 -2.71 5.47 20.54
CA ASN A 193 -2.94 5.44 21.97
C ASN A 193 -1.66 5.11 22.74
N VAL A 194 -1.52 5.72 23.91
CA VAL A 194 -0.54 5.34 24.94
C VAL A 194 -1.30 4.66 26.08
N LEU A 195 -0.88 3.46 26.46
CA LEU A 195 -1.45 2.64 27.51
C LEU A 195 -0.59 2.71 28.77
N ASP A 196 -1.25 2.78 29.92
CA ASP A 196 -0.65 2.33 31.17
C ASP A 196 -0.65 0.80 31.16
N ILE A 197 0.54 0.20 31.12
CA ILE A 197 0.73 -1.25 31.05
C ILE A 197 0.21 -1.96 32.30
N SER A 198 0.21 -1.30 33.45
CA SER A 198 -0.18 -1.91 34.72
C SER A 198 -1.70 -2.04 34.85
N SER A 199 -2.45 -1.06 34.33
CA SER A 199 -3.90 -0.96 34.46
C SER A 199 -4.66 -1.25 33.15
N GLY A 200 -3.98 -1.21 32.01
CA GLY A 200 -4.59 -1.31 30.67
C GLY A 200 -5.34 -0.04 30.23
N VAL A 201 -5.32 1.03 31.02
CA VAL A 201 -6.03 2.29 30.74
C VAL A 201 -5.31 3.09 29.66
N ILE A 202 -6.08 3.69 28.75
CA ILE A 202 -5.56 4.64 27.76
C ILE A 202 -5.24 5.96 28.45
N LEU A 203 -3.96 6.34 28.46
CA LEU A 203 -3.45 7.59 29.02
C LEU A 203 -3.60 8.77 28.08
N SER A 204 -3.46 8.55 26.77
CA SER A 204 -3.60 9.58 25.75
C SER A 204 -3.97 8.99 24.40
N THR A 205 -4.70 9.77 23.60
CA THR A 205 -5.07 9.43 22.23
C THR A 205 -4.80 10.59 21.29
N VAL A 206 -4.19 10.31 20.13
CA VAL A 206 -4.09 11.23 18.99
C VAL A 206 -4.75 10.57 17.79
N LYS A 207 -5.70 11.27 17.18
CA LYS A 207 -6.41 10.79 15.98
C LYS A 207 -5.99 11.58 14.75
N ASN A 208 -5.69 10.87 13.67
CA ASN A 208 -5.51 11.45 12.34
C ASN A 208 -6.57 10.87 11.40
N THR A 209 -7.25 11.71 10.65
CA THR A 209 -8.29 11.29 9.71
C THR A 209 -7.92 11.77 8.32
N TYR A 210 -7.91 10.85 7.37
CA TYR A 210 -7.75 11.10 5.94
C TYR A 210 -9.05 10.74 5.24
N GLU A 211 -9.67 11.68 4.53
CA GLU A 211 -10.89 11.46 3.77
C GLU A 211 -10.64 11.74 2.29
N TYR A 212 -11.13 10.86 1.43
CA TYR A 212 -10.95 10.88 -0.01
C TYR A 212 -12.32 10.87 -0.67
N VAL A 213 -12.63 11.91 -1.44
CA VAL A 213 -13.98 12.12 -1.96
C VAL A 213 -13.96 12.51 -3.44
N ASN A 214 -15.12 12.39 -4.07
CA ASN A 214 -15.35 12.71 -5.48
C ASN A 214 -14.39 11.94 -6.39
N TYR A 215 -14.40 10.62 -6.26
CA TYR A 215 -13.64 9.74 -7.13
C TYR A 215 -14.06 9.88 -8.59
N ASP A 216 -13.09 9.83 -9.49
CA ASP A 216 -13.37 9.64 -10.91
C ASP A 216 -13.55 8.15 -11.25
N TRP A 217 -13.70 7.84 -12.53
CA TRP A 217 -13.89 6.47 -13.02
C TRP A 217 -12.63 5.85 -13.63
N ARG A 218 -11.50 6.58 -13.65
CA ARG A 218 -10.28 6.18 -14.37
C ARG A 218 -9.28 5.53 -13.44
N ASN A 219 -8.26 4.90 -14.03
CA ASN A 219 -7.25 4.11 -13.32
C ASN A 219 -6.44 4.96 -12.33
N ASN A 220 -6.26 4.44 -11.12
CA ASN A 220 -5.32 4.99 -10.15
C ASN A 220 -3.86 4.71 -10.59
N PRO A 221 -2.90 5.65 -10.38
CA PRO A 221 -1.52 5.46 -10.83
C PRO A 221 -0.81 4.29 -10.14
N TYR A 222 -1.29 3.84 -8.99
CA TYR A 222 -0.69 2.79 -8.18
C TYR A 222 -1.30 1.39 -8.41
N LEU A 223 -2.29 1.24 -9.30
CA LEU A 223 -2.94 -0.05 -9.59
C LEU A 223 -1.97 -1.20 -9.95
N GLY A 224 -0.84 -0.88 -10.60
CA GLY A 224 0.19 -1.87 -10.94
C GLY A 224 1.10 -2.28 -9.78
N ILE A 225 0.92 -1.73 -8.58
CA ILE A 225 1.70 -2.02 -7.38
C ILE A 225 0.87 -2.92 -6.47
N SER A 226 1.49 -4.00 -5.96
CA SER A 226 0.80 -4.97 -5.11
C SER A 226 0.23 -4.33 -3.84
N ASP A 227 -1.03 -4.65 -3.51
CA ASP A 227 -1.63 -4.29 -2.22
C ASP A 227 -0.81 -4.77 -1.02
N ASN A 228 -0.12 -5.91 -1.12
CA ASN A 228 0.76 -6.38 -0.04
C ASN A 228 1.94 -5.43 0.19
N TYR A 229 2.46 -4.78 -0.85
CA TYR A 229 3.45 -3.71 -0.69
C TYR A 229 2.80 -2.50 0.01
N ILE A 230 1.62 -2.08 -0.47
CA ILE A 230 0.90 -0.92 0.06
C ILE A 230 0.57 -1.11 1.55
N ILE A 231 0.06 -2.27 1.94
CA ILE A 231 -0.24 -2.64 3.33
C ILE A 231 1.02 -2.64 4.20
N ASN A 232 2.15 -3.17 3.70
CA ASN A 232 3.42 -3.16 4.43
C ASN A 232 3.85 -1.72 4.73
N ILE A 233 3.93 -0.88 3.70
CA ILE A 233 4.44 0.49 3.85
C ILE A 233 3.45 1.39 4.60
N ALA A 234 2.15 1.10 4.51
CA ALA A 234 1.11 1.79 5.26
C ALA A 234 1.24 1.63 6.78
N SER A 235 1.89 0.56 7.25
CA SER A 235 2.23 0.39 8.67
C SER A 235 3.15 1.50 9.21
N ILE A 236 3.86 2.20 8.32
CA ILE A 236 4.70 3.36 8.62
C ILE A 236 3.97 4.65 8.22
N PHE A 237 3.34 4.67 7.04
CA PHE A 237 2.66 5.83 6.46
C PHE A 237 1.18 5.53 6.16
N PRO A 238 0.25 5.74 7.11
CA PRO A 238 -1.15 5.31 6.96
C PRO A 238 -1.90 5.92 5.75
N ASP A 239 -1.46 7.05 5.23
CA ASP A 239 -2.01 7.66 4.00
C ASP A 239 -1.84 6.76 2.76
N MET A 240 -0.87 5.85 2.79
CA MET A 240 -0.62 4.88 1.72
C MET A 240 -1.79 3.95 1.45
N TYR A 241 -2.68 3.70 2.43
CA TYR A 241 -3.87 2.88 2.22
C TYR A 241 -4.76 3.41 1.08
N SER A 242 -4.76 4.73 0.83
CA SER A 242 -5.51 5.32 -0.27
C SER A 242 -5.07 4.87 -1.66
N TYR A 243 -3.86 4.32 -1.79
CA TYR A 243 -3.32 3.87 -3.06
C TYR A 243 -3.82 2.45 -3.43
N MET A 244 -4.56 1.79 -2.54
CA MET A 244 -5.33 0.58 -2.84
C MET A 244 -6.68 0.88 -3.54
N SER A 245 -7.00 2.15 -3.77
CA SER A 245 -8.22 2.54 -4.50
C SER A 245 -8.06 2.27 -6.00
N ASP A 246 -9.10 1.75 -6.65
CA ASP A 246 -9.12 1.56 -8.10
C ASP A 246 -9.08 2.88 -8.87
N ASN A 247 -9.66 3.93 -8.30
CA ASN A 247 -9.83 5.24 -8.92
C ASN A 247 -9.09 6.36 -8.18
N ASN A 248 -9.20 7.56 -8.76
CA ASN A 248 -8.52 8.75 -8.27
C ASN A 248 -9.48 9.68 -7.51
N PRO A 249 -9.19 10.05 -6.25
CA PRO A 249 -10.01 11.02 -5.54
C PRO A 249 -9.75 12.42 -6.10
N ALA A 250 -10.78 13.23 -6.37
CA ALA A 250 -10.58 14.63 -6.76
C ALA A 250 -10.19 15.52 -5.57
N LYS A 251 -10.34 15.03 -4.33
CA LYS A 251 -10.10 15.80 -3.12
C LYS A 251 -9.66 14.90 -1.95
N MET A 252 -8.66 15.36 -1.21
CA MET A 252 -8.24 14.80 0.06
C MET A 252 -8.45 15.82 1.19
N LYS A 253 -9.00 15.38 2.31
CA LYS A 253 -9.10 16.15 3.55
C LYS A 253 -8.29 15.45 4.64
N PHE A 254 -7.50 16.23 5.37
CA PHE A 254 -6.69 15.75 6.47
C PHE A 254 -6.99 16.51 7.74
N THR A 255 -7.25 15.79 8.83
CA THR A 255 -7.46 16.35 10.16
C THR A 255 -6.54 15.63 11.14
N SER A 256 -5.83 16.37 12.01
CA SER A 256 -4.94 15.81 13.02
C SER A 256 -5.28 16.37 14.40
N GLY A 257 -5.74 15.51 15.30
CA GLY A 257 -6.18 15.88 16.64
C GLY A 257 -7.25 16.98 16.58
N SER A 258 -6.97 18.10 17.23
CA SER A 258 -7.82 19.30 17.24
C SER A 258 -7.39 20.37 16.21
N LEU A 259 -6.38 20.10 15.38
CA LEU A 259 -5.94 21.06 14.36
C LEU A 259 -7.01 21.25 13.28
N PRO A 260 -7.09 22.44 12.65
CA PRO A 260 -8.00 22.67 11.53
C PRO A 260 -7.77 21.67 10.40
N MET A 261 -8.86 21.27 9.75
CA MET A 261 -8.82 20.43 8.56
C MET A 261 -8.03 21.14 7.44
N VAL A 262 -7.09 20.42 6.83
CA VAL A 262 -6.39 20.83 5.62
C VAL A 262 -7.00 20.09 4.42
N GLU A 263 -7.30 20.83 3.36
CA GLU A 263 -7.86 20.28 2.12
C GLU A 263 -6.85 20.39 0.98
N THR A 264 -6.73 19.32 0.20
CA THR A 264 -5.98 19.30 -1.07
C THR A 264 -6.94 18.90 -2.19
N VAL A 265 -6.98 19.72 -3.24
CA VAL A 265 -7.80 19.47 -4.44
C VAL A 265 -6.89 19.03 -5.57
N TYR A 266 -7.29 17.99 -6.28
CA TYR A 266 -6.55 17.41 -7.39
C TYR A 266 -7.21 17.74 -8.73
N SER A 267 -6.40 17.96 -9.74
CA SER A 267 -6.81 18.26 -11.12
C SER A 267 -6.09 17.33 -12.07
N TYR A 268 -6.69 16.17 -12.30
CA TYR A 268 -6.03 15.10 -13.04
C TYR A 268 -6.00 15.34 -14.55
N LYS A 269 -4.86 15.01 -15.15
CA LYS A 269 -4.66 14.88 -16.60
C LYS A 269 -4.31 13.43 -16.90
N PHE A 270 -4.78 12.94 -18.03
CA PHE A 270 -4.64 11.55 -18.43
C PHE A 270 -4.06 11.45 -19.83
N ASP A 271 -3.42 10.34 -20.11
CA ASP A 271 -3.07 9.96 -21.46
C ASP A 271 -4.26 9.30 -22.20
N THR A 272 -3.98 8.84 -23.43
CA THR A 272 -4.93 8.15 -24.31
C THR A 272 -5.44 6.82 -23.75
N HIS A 273 -4.77 6.26 -22.75
CA HIS A 273 -5.07 4.97 -22.11
C HIS A 273 -5.70 5.13 -20.72
N ASN A 274 -6.16 6.34 -20.38
CA ASN A 274 -6.76 6.69 -19.09
C ASN A 274 -5.83 6.50 -17.88
N TYR A 275 -4.50 6.52 -18.08
CA TYR A 275 -3.55 6.59 -16.97
C TYR A 275 -3.24 8.05 -16.60
N PRO A 276 -3.24 8.40 -15.30
CA PRO A 276 -2.87 9.73 -14.83
C PRO A 276 -1.46 10.15 -15.22
N VAL A 277 -1.29 11.19 -16.02
CA VAL A 277 0.03 11.81 -16.24
C VAL A 277 0.33 12.90 -15.21
N SER A 278 -0.70 13.44 -14.57
CA SER A 278 -0.59 14.40 -13.47
C SER A 278 -1.87 14.47 -12.66
N ASN A 279 -1.77 14.87 -11.38
CA ASN A 279 -2.92 15.22 -10.53
C ASN A 279 -2.99 16.74 -10.22
N GLY A 280 -2.19 17.55 -10.91
CA GLY A 280 -2.04 19.00 -10.67
C GLY A 280 -0.98 19.37 -9.62
N THR A 281 -0.65 18.44 -8.71
CA THR A 281 0.41 18.61 -7.69
C THR A 281 1.64 17.76 -7.97
N LYS A 282 1.43 16.62 -8.64
CA LYS A 282 2.45 15.67 -9.05
C LYS A 282 2.30 15.33 -10.52
N SER A 283 3.38 14.91 -11.16
CA SER A 283 3.35 14.23 -12.46
C SER A 283 3.84 12.80 -12.33
N TYR A 284 3.39 11.94 -13.23
CA TYR A 284 3.65 10.50 -13.19
C TYR A 284 4.22 10.01 -14.52
N THR A 285 5.16 9.08 -14.44
CA THR A 285 5.63 8.31 -15.59
C THR A 285 5.54 6.83 -15.29
N TYR A 286 5.33 6.03 -16.33
CA TYR A 286 5.02 4.62 -16.23
C TYR A 286 6.09 3.75 -16.89
N GLN A 287 6.07 2.48 -16.54
CA GLN A 287 6.79 1.41 -17.22
C GLN A 287 5.82 0.23 -17.44
N PRO A 288 6.11 -0.66 -18.41
CA PRO A 288 5.28 -1.85 -18.64
C PRO A 288 5.13 -2.67 -17.35
N ALA A 289 3.92 -3.17 -17.09
CA ALA A 289 3.74 -4.12 -16.01
C ALA A 289 4.52 -5.41 -16.32
N PRO A 290 5.01 -6.10 -15.29
CA PRO A 290 5.54 -7.45 -15.42
C PRO A 290 4.53 -8.40 -16.08
N GLN A 291 5.00 -9.22 -17.03
CA GLN A 291 4.25 -10.38 -17.54
C GLN A 291 4.41 -11.58 -16.61
#